data_AF-A0A950JK71-F1
#
_entry.id   AF-A0A950JK71-F1
#
_cell.length_a   1.000
_cell.length_b   1.000
_cell.length_c   1.000
_cell.angle_alpha   90.00
_cell.angle_beta   90.00
_cell.angle_gamma   90.00
#
_symmetry.space_group_name_H-M   'P 1'
#
loop_
_entity.id
_entity.type
_entity.pdbx_description
1 polymer ?
#
loop_
_entity_poly.entity_id
_entity_poly.type
_entity_poly.pdbx_seq_one_letter_code
_entity_poly.pdbx_strand_id
1 'polypeptide(L)'
;MGRLGLYPALIIVVFGVVAPFFIFKLGRVVGFAPLLVLAFALGLAYGAVKAEYPWVANGLIGNVAFMAASTLILVAYAAISYSVGGLIDKTMATLRRE
;
A
#
# COMPACT_ATOMS: atom_id res chain seq x y z
N MET A 1 24.82 12.16 -12.61
CA MET A 1 23.88 12.06 -11.47
C MET A 1 22.56 12.65 -11.92
N GLY A 2 21.57 11.79 -12.20
CA GLY A 2 20.30 12.21 -12.82
C GLY A 2 19.51 13.14 -11.92
N ARG A 3 19.14 14.32 -12.43
CA ARG A 3 18.20 15.22 -11.76
C ARG A 3 16.84 14.53 -11.74
N LEU A 4 16.46 13.93 -10.61
CA LEU A 4 15.08 13.56 -10.37
C LEU A 4 14.25 14.84 -10.46
N GLY A 5 13.34 14.91 -11.43
CA GLY A 5 12.39 16.01 -11.52
C GLY A 5 11.56 16.12 -10.24
N LEU A 6 11.01 17.30 -9.97
CA LEU A 6 10.20 17.54 -8.77
C LEU A 6 9.03 16.54 -8.66
N TYR A 7 8.38 16.22 -9.77
CA TYR A 7 7.24 15.32 -9.82
C TYR A 7 7.56 13.87 -9.39
N PRO A 8 8.55 13.17 -9.99
CA PRO A 8 8.92 11.83 -9.53
C PRO A 8 9.45 11.83 -8.09
N ALA A 9 10.14 12.90 -7.66
CA ALA A 9 10.56 13.02 -6.27
C ALA A 9 9.37 13.09 -5.30
N LEU A 10 8.33 13.86 -5.64
CA LEU A 10 7.10 13.94 -4.85
C LEU A 10 6.38 12.59 -4.77
N ILE A 11 6.29 11.84 -5.88
CA ILE A 11 5.70 10.50 -5.88
C ILE A 11 6.45 9.58 -4.91
N ILE A 12 7.79 9.57 -4.96
CA ILE A 12 8.61 8.75 -4.07
C ILE A 12 8.40 9.15 -2.61
N VAL A 13 8.31 10.45 -2.30
CA VAL A 13 8.07 10.90 -0.92
C VAL A 13 6.69 10.49 -0.44
N VAL A 14 5.65 10.70 -1.26
CA VAL A 14 4.27 10.40 -0.87
C VAL A 14 4.07 8.89 -0.69
N PHE A 15 4.48 8.08 -1.67
CA PHE A 15 4.28 6.62 -1.64
C PHE A 15 5.43 5.85 -0.97
N GLY A 16 6.56 6.49 -0.67
CA GLY A 16 7.68 5.86 0.03
C GLY A 16 7.75 6.20 1.51
N VAL A 17 7.18 7.34 1.93
CA VAL A 17 7.32 7.83 3.31
C VAL A 17 5.98 8.19 3.94
N VAL A 18 5.21 9.07 3.28
CA VAL A 18 3.98 9.62 3.87
C VAL A 18 2.90 8.55 4.00
N ALA A 19 2.56 7.88 2.91
CA ALA A 19 1.52 6.84 2.92
C ALA A 19 1.88 5.66 3.84
N PRO A 20 3.11 5.10 3.84
CA PRO A 20 3.48 4.04 4.78
C PRO A 20 3.34 4.45 6.24
N PHE A 21 3.70 5.69 6.59
CA PHE A 21 3.53 6.22 7.94
C PHE A 21 2.06 6.21 8.36
N PHE A 22 1.15 6.71 7.52
CA PHE A 22 -0.29 6.71 7.82
C PHE A 22 -0.87 5.31 7.90
N ILE A 23 -0.44 4.39 7.04
CA ILE A 23 -0.86 2.99 7.08
C ILE A 23 -0.45 2.35 8.41
N PHE A 24 0.79 2.54 8.84
CA PHE A 24 1.27 2.05 10.14
C PHE A 24 0.44 2.64 11.29
N LYS A 25 0.25 3.96 11.30
CA LYS A 25 -0.55 4.67 12.30
C LYS A 25 -1.99 4.14 12.36
N LEU A 26 -2.63 3.98 11.20
CA LEU A 26 -3.98 3.43 11.09
C LEU A 26 -4.03 2.00 11.61
N GLY A 27 -3.11 1.14 11.18
CA GLY A 27 -3.02 -0.25 11.62
C GLY A 27 -2.85 -0.39 13.13
N ARG A 28 -2.18 0.56 13.79
CA ARG A 28 -2.10 0.58 15.27
C ARG A 28 -3.44 0.90 15.94
N VAL A 29 -4.31 1.68 15.28
CA VAL A 29 -5.63 2.04 15.80
C VAL A 29 -6.64 0.92 15.55
N VAL A 30 -6.68 0.37 14.33
CA VAL A 30 -7.71 -0.60 13.93
C VAL A 30 -7.28 -2.06 14.06
N GLY A 31 -5.99 -2.32 14.24
CA GLY A 31 -5.41 -3.65 14.25
C GLY A 31 -4.95 -4.13 12.86
N PHE A 32 -4.00 -5.06 12.86
CA PHE A 32 -3.37 -5.55 11.62
C PHE A 32 -4.35 -6.31 10.71
N ALA A 33 -5.11 -7.25 11.26
CA ALA A 33 -6.05 -8.04 10.46
C ALA A 33 -7.15 -7.17 9.80
N PRO A 34 -7.84 -6.26 10.52
CA PRO A 34 -8.79 -5.34 9.89
C PRO A 34 -8.17 -4.44 8.82
N LEU A 35 -6.91 -3.98 9.03
CA LEU A 35 -6.18 -3.22 8.02
C LEU A 35 -5.99 -4.02 6.73
N LEU A 36 -5.61 -5.30 6.83
CA LEU A 36 -5.44 -6.16 5.65
C LEU A 36 -6.77 -6.42 4.94
N VAL A 37 -7.85 -6.62 5.68
CA VAL A 37 -9.20 -6.78 5.09
C VAL A 37 -9.62 -5.51 4.34
N LEU A 38 -9.36 -4.34 4.92
CA LEU A 38 -9.65 -3.06 4.26
C LEU A 38 -8.80 -2.88 2.99
N ALA A 39 -7.50 -3.15 3.06
CA ALA A 39 -6.60 -3.11 1.90
C ALA A 39 -7.06 -4.10 0.81
N PHE A 40 -7.51 -5.28 1.21
CA PHE A 40 -8.05 -6.28 0.29
C PHE A 40 -9.31 -5.76 -0.43
N ALA A 41 -10.29 -5.26 0.34
CA ALA A 41 -11.53 -4.73 -0.21
C ALA A 41 -11.30 -3.53 -1.14
N LEU A 42 -10.42 -2.60 -0.76
CA LEU A 42 -10.07 -1.43 -1.58
C LEU A 42 -9.35 -1.83 -2.86
N GLY A 43 -8.46 -2.82 -2.81
CA GLY A 43 -7.75 -3.31 -3.98
C GLY A 43 -8.67 -4.02 -4.97
N LEU A 44 -9.64 -4.79 -4.47
CA LEU A 44 -10.69 -5.40 -5.30
C LEU A 44 -11.59 -4.33 -5.92
N ALA A 45 -12.03 -3.36 -5.13
CA ALA A 45 -12.89 -2.27 -5.61
C ALA A 45 -12.19 -1.43 -6.69
N TYR A 46 -10.93 -1.06 -6.47
CA TYR A 46 -10.12 -0.36 -7.47
C TYR A 46 -9.96 -1.20 -8.75
N GLY A 47 -9.66 -2.49 -8.59
CA GLY A 47 -9.56 -3.43 -9.69
C GLY A 47 -10.86 -3.52 -10.50
N ALA A 48 -12.01 -3.62 -9.82
CA ALA A 48 -13.33 -3.70 -10.44
C ALA A 48 -13.65 -2.43 -11.23
N VAL A 49 -13.49 -1.26 -10.61
CA VAL A 49 -13.70 0.04 -11.27
C VAL A 49 -12.79 0.19 -12.50
N LYS A 50 -11.55 -0.30 -12.43
CA LYS A 50 -10.63 -0.24 -13.57
C LYS A 50 -10.97 -1.23 -14.67
N ALA A 51 -11.43 -2.42 -14.32
CA ALA A 51 -11.82 -3.47 -15.24
C ALA A 51 -13.06 -3.11 -16.09
N GLU A 52 -13.89 -2.18 -15.63
CA GLU A 52 -15.06 -1.65 -16.37
C GLU A 52 -14.67 -0.73 -17.54
N TYR A 53 -13.44 -0.24 -17.60
CA TYR A 53 -13.04 0.68 -18.68
C TYR A 53 -12.69 -0.05 -19.99
N PRO A 54 -13.13 0.50 -21.14
CA PRO A 54 -13.01 -0.17 -22.44
C PRO A 54 -11.56 -0.36 -22.94
N TRP A 55 -10.59 0.41 -22.45
CA TRP A 55 -9.17 0.24 -22.80
C TRP A 55 -8.47 -0.90 -22.05
N VAL A 56 -9.12 -1.52 -21.06
CA VAL A 56 -8.56 -2.68 -20.34
C VAL A 56 -8.82 -3.97 -21.12
N ALA A 57 -9.89 -4.04 -21.94
CA ALA A 57 -10.19 -5.05 -22.97
C ALA A 57 -9.56 -6.46 -22.79
N ASN A 58 -9.63 -7.02 -21.57
CA ASN A 58 -8.86 -8.20 -21.16
C ASN A 58 -9.72 -9.48 -21.07
N GLY A 59 -11.00 -9.40 -21.46
CA GLY A 59 -11.98 -10.44 -21.21
C GLY A 59 -12.20 -10.69 -19.70
N LEU A 60 -13.11 -11.62 -19.37
CA LEU A 60 -13.46 -11.91 -17.96
C LEU A 60 -12.23 -12.33 -17.13
N ILE A 61 -11.40 -13.23 -17.68
CA ILE A 61 -10.24 -13.78 -16.96
C ILE A 61 -9.19 -12.70 -16.69
N GLY A 62 -8.87 -11.85 -17.66
CA GLY A 62 -7.86 -10.81 -17.44
C GLY A 62 -8.37 -9.67 -16.54
N ASN A 63 -9.68 -9.40 -16.52
CA ASN A 63 -10.29 -8.49 -15.54
C ASN A 63 -10.17 -9.04 -14.11
N VAL A 64 -10.46 -10.33 -13.90
CA VAL A 64 -10.27 -10.98 -12.60
C VAL A 64 -8.80 -10.98 -12.19
N ALA A 65 -7.88 -11.25 -13.12
CA ALA A 65 -6.44 -11.19 -12.85
C ALA A 65 -5.99 -9.77 -12.45
N PHE A 66 -6.52 -8.73 -13.12
CA PHE A 66 -6.23 -7.33 -12.78
C PHE A 66 -6.74 -6.96 -11.39
N MET A 67 -7.95 -7.41 -11.03
CA MET A 67 -8.51 -7.25 -9.68
C MET A 67 -7.63 -7.92 -8.62
N ALA A 68 -7.24 -9.17 -8.87
CA ALA A 68 -6.36 -9.91 -7.97
C ALA A 68 -5.00 -9.23 -7.82
N ALA A 69 -4.39 -8.76 -8.91
CA ALA A 69 -3.10 -8.07 -8.88
C ALA A 69 -3.18 -6.75 -8.09
N SER A 70 -4.21 -5.94 -8.34
CA SER A 70 -4.45 -4.68 -7.61
C SER A 70 -4.59 -4.91 -6.11
N THR A 71 -5.34 -5.96 -5.77
CA THR A 71 -5.55 -6.41 -4.39
C THR A 71 -4.26 -6.84 -3.74
N LEU A 72 -3.50 -7.70 -4.40
CA LEU A 72 -2.25 -8.23 -3.88
C LEU A 72 -1.22 -7.13 -3.65
N ILE A 73 -1.09 -6.18 -4.59
CA ILE A 73 -0.19 -5.03 -4.45
C ILE A 73 -0.57 -4.19 -3.23
N LEU A 74 -1.86 -3.86 -3.07
CA LEU A 74 -2.29 -3.00 -1.97
C LEU A 74 -2.16 -3.69 -0.60
N VAL A 75 -2.50 -4.98 -0.52
CA VAL A 75 -2.34 -5.79 0.69
C VAL A 75 -0.85 -5.93 1.06
N ALA A 76 0.01 -6.25 0.09
CA ALA A 76 1.45 -6.36 0.33
C ALA A 76 2.04 -5.03 0.79
N TYR A 77 1.66 -3.93 0.14
CA TYR A 77 2.11 -2.60 0.51
C TYR A 77 1.66 -2.20 1.92
N ALA A 78 0.41 -2.54 2.29
CA ALA A 78 -0.10 -2.29 3.64
C ALA A 78 0.64 -3.13 4.70
N ALA A 79 0.89 -4.42 4.40
CA ALA A 79 1.58 -5.34 5.28
C ALA A 79 3.03 -4.92 5.53
N ILE A 80 3.75 -4.54 4.47
CA ILE A 80 5.14 -4.05 4.55
C ILE A 80 5.19 -2.75 5.35
N SER A 81 4.32 -1.78 5.03
CA SER A 81 4.27 -0.48 5.72
C SER A 81 4.03 -0.65 7.22
N TYR A 82 3.09 -1.51 7.61
CA TYR A 82 2.81 -1.79 9.01
C TYR A 82 3.99 -2.49 9.71
N SER A 83 4.59 -3.49 9.07
CA SER A 83 5.67 -4.29 9.65
C SER A 83 6.95 -3.47 9.82
N VAL A 84 7.32 -2.67 8.81
CA VAL A 84 8.48 -1.77 8.85
C VAL A 84 8.27 -0.68 9.90
N GLY A 85 7.09 -0.06 9.96
CA GLY A 85 6.76 0.92 11.00
C GLY A 85 6.87 0.32 12.41
N GLY A 86 6.38 -0.91 12.60
CA GLY A 86 6.49 -1.63 13.87
C GLY A 86 7.93 -2.00 14.25
N LEU A 87 8.78 -2.32 13.26
CA LEU A 87 10.20 -2.56 13.49
C LEU A 87 10.91 -1.27 13.93
N ILE A 88 10.68 -0.16 13.23
CA ILE A 88 11.26 1.14 13.56
C ILE A 88 10.85 1.58 14.97
N ASP A 89 9.56 1.48 15.30
CA ASP A 89 9.04 1.87 16.63
C ASP A 89 9.71 1.05 17.75
N LYS A 90 9.88 -0.26 17.54
CA LYS A 90 10.61 -1.14 18.48
C LYS A 90 12.08 -0.74 18.62
N THR A 91 12.78 -0.50 17.51
CA THR A 91 14.19 -0.08 17.53
C THR A 91 14.37 1.23 18.26
N MET A 92 13.50 2.22 18.02
CA MET A 92 13.54 3.51 18.71
C MET A 92 13.24 3.39 20.20
N ALA A 93 12.36 2.48 20.60
CA ALA A 93 12.09 2.21 22.01
C ALA A 93 13.29 1.60 22.73
N THR A 94 14.06 0.73 22.07
CA THR A 94 15.31 0.17 22.61
C THR A 94 16.36 1.24 22.82
N LEU A 95 16.61 2.09 21.80
CA LEU A 95 17.62 3.16 21.86
C LEU A 95 17.34 4.21 22.95
N ARG A 96 16.09 4.38 23.39
CA ARG A 96 15.73 5.31 24.48
C ARG A 96 15.99 4.76 25.88
N ARG A 97 16.25 3.45 26.00
CA ARG A 97 16.49 2.79 27.29
C ARG A 97 17.98 2.65 27.63
N GLU A 98 18.85 2.89 26.64
CA GLU A 98 20.31 3.02 26.78
C GLU A 98 20.69 4.47 27.09
#